data_AF-A0A381PR09-F1
#
_entry.id   AF-A0A381PR09-F1
#
_cell.length_a   1.000
_cell.length_b   1.000
_cell.length_c   1.000
_cell.angle_alpha   90.00
_cell.angle_beta   90.00
_cell.angle_gamma   90.00
#
_symmetry.space_group_name_H-M   'P 1'
#
loop_
_entity.id
_entity.type
_entity.pdbx_description
1 polymer ?
#
loop_
_entity_poly.entity_id
_entity_poly.type
_entity_poly.pdbx_seq_one_letter_code
_entity_poly.pdbx_strand_id
1 'polypeptide(L)'
;MAGFDELKTQLEGSFVAEGAAGLEASIQINIEGLTNFFIDINDGNLNVEEGDHSDPKLTLTFDSYETMESVFSGDQAAAMQAFMTG
;
A
#
# COMPACT_ATOMS: atom_id res chain seq x y z
N MET A 1 -7.49 17.05 1.46
CA MET A 1 -6.31 16.16 1.38
C MET A 1 -6.75 14.90 2.08
N ALA A 2 -6.90 13.81 1.34
CA ALA A 2 -7.25 12.54 1.98
C ALA A 2 -6.16 12.21 3.00
N GLY A 3 -6.56 11.95 4.24
CA GLY A 3 -5.63 11.66 5.33
C GLY A 3 -5.13 10.22 5.27
N PHE A 4 -4.01 9.93 5.94
CA PHE A 4 -3.53 8.55 6.16
C PHE A 4 -4.65 7.63 6.68
N ASP A 5 -5.53 8.12 7.58
CA ASP A 5 -6.66 7.37 8.10
C ASP A 5 -7.65 6.87 7.02
N GLU A 6 -7.90 7.67 5.98
CA GLU A 6 -8.77 7.28 4.87
C GLU A 6 -8.13 6.17 4.03
N LEU A 7 -6.83 6.28 3.77
CA LEU A 7 -6.05 5.24 3.08
C LEU A 7 -6.02 3.94 3.87
N LYS A 8 -5.74 4.04 5.17
CA LYS A 8 -5.72 2.89 6.08
C LYS A 8 -7.06 2.16 6.05
N THR A 9 -8.16 2.91 6.12
CA THR A 9 -9.51 2.33 6.06
C THR A 9 -9.80 1.63 4.73
N GLN A 10 -9.39 2.24 3.60
CA GLN A 10 -9.50 1.61 2.28
C GLN A 10 -8.69 0.30 2.19
N LEU A 11 -7.44 0.33 2.64
CA LEU A 11 -6.54 -0.82 2.64
C LEU A 11 -7.08 -1.97 3.49
N GLU A 12 -7.52 -1.67 4.71
CA GLU A 12 -8.15 -2.64 5.61
C GLU A 12 -9.44 -3.23 5.00
N GLY A 13 -10.22 -2.42 4.28
CA GLY A 13 -11.43 -2.87 3.59
C GLY A 13 -11.16 -3.76 2.36
N SER A 14 -10.06 -3.51 1.65
CA SER A 14 -9.65 -4.28 0.46
C SER A 14 -8.84 -5.53 0.80
N PHE A 15 -8.32 -5.66 2.02
CA PHE A 15 -7.48 -6.77 2.43
C PHE A 15 -8.26 -8.07 2.62
N VAL A 16 -7.75 -9.14 2.00
CA VAL A 16 -8.35 -10.48 2.08
C VAL A 16 -7.44 -11.37 2.93
N ALA A 17 -7.73 -11.42 4.24
CA ALA A 17 -6.95 -12.20 5.22
C ALA A 17 -6.77 -13.67 4.83
N GLU A 18 -7.82 -14.29 4.27
CA GLU A 18 -7.78 -15.70 3.82
C GLU A 18 -6.75 -15.93 2.70
N GLY A 19 -6.53 -14.95 1.82
CA GLY A 19 -5.52 -15.02 0.76
C GLY A 19 -4.10 -14.70 1.25
N ALA A 20 -3.98 -14.09 2.42
CA ALA A 20 -2.73 -13.72 3.06
C ALA A 20 -2.27 -14.71 4.15
N ALA A 21 -3.02 -15.77 4.40
CA ALA A 21 -2.65 -16.84 5.32
C ALA A 21 -1.33 -17.51 4.87
N GLY A 22 -0.36 -17.63 5.77
CA GLY A 22 0.99 -18.11 5.51
C GLY A 22 1.91 -17.14 4.77
N LEU A 23 1.48 -15.89 4.57
CA LEU A 23 2.27 -14.87 3.85
C LEU A 23 2.90 -13.88 4.83
N GLU A 24 4.17 -13.58 4.61
CA GLU A 24 4.93 -12.58 5.36
C GLU A 24 5.50 -11.54 4.39
N ALA A 25 4.88 -10.37 4.34
CA ALA A 25 5.30 -9.27 3.46
C ALA A 25 5.38 -7.97 4.25
N SER A 26 6.45 -7.21 4.03
CA SER A 26 6.57 -5.83 4.52
C SER A 26 6.72 -4.92 3.30
N ILE A 27 5.80 -3.98 3.14
CA ILE A 27 5.68 -3.12 1.97
C ILE A 27 5.78 -1.67 2.43
N GLN A 28 6.86 -0.98 2.04
CA GLN A 28 7.01 0.46 2.22
C GLN A 28 6.30 1.20 1.09
N ILE A 29 5.54 2.23 1.44
CA ILE A 29 4.87 3.13 0.50
C ILE A 29 5.38 4.55 0.71
N ASN A 30 6.01 5.08 -0.34
CA ASN A 30 6.52 6.44 -0.37
C ASN A 30 5.72 7.23 -1.41
N ILE A 31 5.21 8.39 -1.02
CA ILE A 31 4.45 9.25 -1.94
C ILE A 31 5.06 10.63 -1.90
N GLU A 32 5.45 11.15 -3.07
CA GLU A 32 6.02 12.49 -3.13
C GLU A 32 5.02 13.55 -2.61
N GLY A 33 5.47 14.32 -1.62
CA GLY A 33 4.66 15.40 -1.03
C GLY A 33 3.64 14.98 0.04
N LEU A 34 3.64 13.70 0.46
CA LEU A 34 2.80 13.19 1.54
C LEU A 34 3.62 12.41 2.58
N THR A 35 2.97 12.09 3.71
CA THR A 35 3.56 11.24 4.74
C THR A 35 3.70 9.82 4.21
N ASN A 36 4.92 9.27 4.26
CA ASN A 36 5.19 7.87 3.95
C ASN A 36 4.48 6.97 4.97
N PHE A 37 4.21 5.73 4.58
CA PHE A 37 3.66 4.73 5.48
C PHE A 37 4.04 3.32 5.00
N PHE A 38 3.85 2.33 5.86
CA PHE A 38 4.17 0.95 5.52
C PHE A 38 3.05 0.00 5.90
N ILE A 39 3.07 -1.16 5.25
CA ILE A 39 2.11 -2.23 5.39
C ILE A 39 2.87 -3.50 5.74
N ASP A 40 2.57 -4.10 6.88
CA ASP A 40 3.07 -5.41 7.27
C ASP A 40 1.93 -6.44 7.24
N ILE A 41 2.18 -7.52 6.52
CA ILE A 41 1.31 -8.67 6.43
C ILE A 41 2.02 -9.83 7.11
N ASN A 42 1.38 -10.43 8.12
CA ASN A 42 1.89 -11.62 8.80
C ASN A 42 0.75 -12.61 9.03
N ASP A 43 0.77 -13.73 8.29
CA ASP A 43 -0.15 -14.86 8.45
C ASP A 43 -1.63 -14.45 8.46
N GLY A 44 -2.04 -13.63 7.49
CA GLY A 44 -3.42 -13.12 7.40
C GLY A 44 -3.73 -11.94 8.31
N ASN A 45 -2.75 -11.42 9.05
CA ASN A 45 -2.87 -10.16 9.78
C ASN A 45 -2.31 -9.00 8.94
N LEU A 46 -2.99 -7.85 8.95
CA LEU A 46 -2.58 -6.63 8.27
C LEU A 46 -2.31 -5.55 9.31
N ASN A 47 -1.13 -4.95 9.25
CA ASN A 47 -0.76 -3.79 10.04
C ASN A 47 -0.38 -2.65 9.09
N VAL A 48 -0.88 -1.45 9.36
CA VAL A 48 -0.62 -0.25 8.54
C VAL A 48 -0.23 0.88 9.46
N GLU A 49 0.95 1.43 9.27
CA GLU A 49 1.55 2.45 10.16
C GLU A 49 2.19 3.58 9.36
N GLU A 50 2.05 4.81 9.86
CA GLU A 50 2.72 5.98 9.29
C GLU A 50 4.22 5.97 9.57
N GLY A 51 5.00 6.37 8.56
CA GLY A 51 6.45 6.51 8.62
C GLY A 51 7.19 5.57 7.68
N ASP A 52 8.47 5.37 7.99
CA ASP A 52 9.38 4.54 7.22
C ASP A 52 9.65 3.23 7.96
N HIS A 53 9.41 2.11 7.29
CA HIS A 53 9.79 0.79 7.75
C HIS A 53 11.31 0.61 7.63
N SER A 54 11.94 0.02 8.64
CA SER A 54 13.41 -0.08 8.72
C SER A 54 14.02 -1.11 7.76
N ASP A 55 13.26 -2.16 7.44
CA ASP A 55 13.69 -3.27 6.57
C ASP A 55 12.53 -3.80 5.70
N PRO A 56 12.03 -3.01 4.74
CA PRO A 56 10.90 -3.42 3.91
C PRO A 56 11.34 -4.44 2.86
N LYS A 57 10.56 -5.51 2.68
CA LYS A 57 10.76 -6.52 1.62
C LYS A 57 10.43 -5.95 0.23
N LEU A 58 9.52 -4.99 0.17
CA LEU A 58 9.11 -4.30 -1.05
C LEU A 58 8.97 -2.81 -0.76
N THR A 59 9.45 -1.97 -1.67
CA THR A 59 9.23 -0.51 -1.60
C THR A 59 8.55 -0.06 -2.86
N LEU A 60 7.41 0.62 -2.72
CA LEU A 60 6.67 1.26 -3.80
C LEU A 60 6.76 2.77 -3.63
N THR A 61 7.24 3.45 -4.66
CA THR A 61 7.32 4.91 -4.70
C THR A 61 6.33 5.42 -5.73
N PHE A 62 5.50 6.37 -5.32
CA PHE A 62 4.50 7.01 -6.15
C PHE A 62 4.79 8.51 -6.25
N ASP A 63 4.55 9.06 -7.42
CA ASP A 63 4.60 10.48 -7.74
C ASP A 63 3.45 11.27 -7.09
N SER A 64 2.28 10.63 -6.90
CA SER A 64 1.09 11.29 -6.38
C SER A 64 0.13 10.33 -5.69
N TYR A 65 -0.73 10.91 -4.83
CA TYR A 65 -1.80 10.18 -4.15
C TYR A 65 -2.80 9.54 -5.12
N GLU A 66 -3.15 10.22 -6.21
CA GLU A 66 -4.10 9.68 -7.21
C GLU A 66 -3.57 8.39 -7.85
N THR A 67 -2.27 8.36 -8.21
CA THR A 67 -1.64 7.14 -8.76
C THR A 67 -1.73 6.01 -7.75
N MET A 68 -1.41 6.29 -6.49
CA MET A 68 -1.51 5.32 -5.40
C MET A 68 -2.96 4.82 -5.26
N GLU A 69 -3.93 5.70 -5.04
CA GLU A 69 -5.34 5.36 -4.88
C GLU A 69 -5.86 4.52 -6.06
N SER A 70 -5.47 4.84 -7.28
CA SER A 70 -5.83 4.08 -8.46
C SER A 70 -5.29 2.64 -8.41
N VAL A 71 -4.04 2.44 -7.98
CA VAL A 71 -3.45 1.10 -7.78
C VAL A 71 -4.15 0.32 -6.66
N PHE A 72 -4.46 0.96 -5.53
CA PHE A 72 -5.07 0.29 -4.37
C PHE A 72 -6.58 0.11 -4.46
N SER A 73 -7.26 0.87 -5.33
CA SER A 73 -8.69 0.69 -5.62
C SER A 73 -9.00 -0.67 -6.26
N GLY A 74 -7.98 -1.44 -6.63
CA GLY A 74 -8.12 -2.75 -7.26
C GLY A 74 -8.36 -2.67 -8.76
N ASP A 75 -8.24 -1.49 -9.36
CA ASP A 75 -8.22 -1.34 -10.81
C ASP A 75 -6.90 -1.92 -11.35
N GLN A 76 -6.92 -3.23 -11.63
CA GLN A 76 -5.76 -3.96 -12.16
C GLN A 76 -5.23 -3.32 -13.44
N ALA A 77 -6.08 -2.68 -14.25
CA ALA A 77 -5.63 -1.99 -15.44
C ALA A 77 -4.83 -0.73 -15.08
N ALA A 78 -5.26 0.01 -14.07
CA ALA A 78 -4.51 1.16 -13.56
C ALA A 78 -3.20 0.77 -12.88
N ALA A 79 -3.19 -0.28 -12.06
CA ALA A 79 -1.98 -0.81 -11.42
C ALA A 79 -0.94 -1.29 -12.46
N MET A 80 -1.39 -2.04 -13.48
CA MET A 80 -0.52 -2.48 -14.56
C MET A 80 -0.05 -1.30 -15.43
N GLN A 81 -0.91 -0.30 -15.66
CA GLN A 81 -0.54 0.87 -16.45
C GLN A 81 0.49 1.73 -15.71
N ALA A 82 0.28 2.04 -14.42
CA ALA A 82 1.22 2.78 -13.60
C ALA A 82 2.60 2.13 -13.60
N PHE A 83 2.66 0.80 -13.44
CA PHE A 83 3.91 0.05 -13.52
C PHE A 83 4.56 0.11 -14.92
N MET A 84 3.77 0.14 -16.00
CA MET A 84 4.29 0.21 -17.37
C MET A 84 4.71 1.62 -17.80
N THR A 85 4.13 2.66 -17.21
CA THR A 85 4.43 4.05 -17.55
C THR A 85 5.64 4.61 -16.80
N GLY A 86 6.02 3.98 -15.68
CA GLY A 86 7.21 4.34 -14.91
C GLY A 86 6.92 5.42 -13.89
#